data_AF-A0A257UY54-F1
#
_entry.id   AF-A0A257UY54-F1
#
_cell.length_a   1.000
_cell.length_b   1.000
_cell.length_c   1.000
_cell.angle_alpha   90.00
_cell.angle_beta   90.00
_cell.angle_gamma   90.00
#
_symmetry.space_group_name_H-M   'P 1'
#
loop_
_entity.id
_entity.type
_entity.pdbx_description
1 polymer ?
#
loop_
_entity_poly.entity_id
_entity_poly.type
_entity_poly.pdbx_seq_one_letter_code
_entity_poly.pdbx_strand_id
1 'polypeptide(L)'
;MSVLFVIALALVFLHVVLFARRTGAIPTRLLLTDVFLALAGVFVLRNAAGFSLELSWWKELGQTATFWRMLEIQWLPQAAAGLAGMLVFVAVFQRARRRCATRLSESTAFSAAGSAVAAVIGLFLSMAAIDPWTAVLWWNAKDTAGYVDPLFGRDLAFYFYKLPFYQMMLGWATAFCVIGLAVYALALLVGAEIVVFMERPEEPFRVKAAPARVLAALASGVRRGGALLLVLFAAGKFLDRYSLLYSQHRFLYGADYVDARLGVPLYWAQIALLLGLAVLLLAAPRPRFMADEELGLGVALLGALPKRLAAALAGGAALVLFAPPILQSAVRSLYVQPNELTLERPYIVHHIQSTLAAFNLASNAREEPFAPRATETLDLAKLPDVSENIRLWDWEPFRNNVTQRQALRPYYAFPEVDTDRYLVDG
;
A
#
# COMPACT_ATOMS: atom_id res chain seq x y z
N MET A 1 -0.15 -19.42 28.61
CA MET A 1 0.83 -18.33 28.41
C MET A 1 1.56 -17.97 29.70
N SER A 2 0.84 -17.77 30.79
CA SER A 2 1.38 -17.39 32.10
C SER A 2 2.37 -18.40 32.70
N VAL A 3 2.14 -19.71 32.59
CA VAL A 3 3.00 -20.72 33.24
C VAL A 3 4.42 -20.80 32.65
N LEU A 4 4.58 -20.81 31.33
CA LEU A 4 5.90 -20.84 30.68
C LEU A 4 6.72 -19.58 30.97
N PHE A 5 6.05 -18.43 31.00
CA PHE A 5 6.69 -17.17 31.34
C PHE A 5 7.17 -17.14 32.79
N VAL A 6 6.36 -17.66 33.72
CA VAL A 6 6.72 -17.80 35.14
C VAL A 6 7.90 -18.74 35.34
N ILE A 7 7.93 -19.89 34.64
CA ILE A 7 9.06 -20.83 34.69
C ILE A 7 10.33 -20.18 34.13
N ALA A 8 10.23 -19.48 33.01
CA ALA A 8 11.35 -18.77 32.40
C ALA A 8 11.93 -17.70 33.35
N LEU A 9 11.06 -16.91 34.00
CA LEU A 9 11.47 -15.90 34.97
C LEU A 9 12.11 -16.53 36.22
N ALA A 10 11.59 -17.67 36.69
CA ALA A 10 12.14 -18.41 37.81
C ALA A 10 13.54 -18.97 37.50
N LEU A 11 13.78 -19.46 36.28
CA LEU A 11 15.08 -19.94 35.83
C LEU A 11 16.12 -18.82 35.73
N VAL A 12 15.73 -17.67 35.16
CA VAL A 12 16.59 -16.47 35.12
C VAL A 12 16.93 -16.01 36.54
N PHE A 13 15.94 -15.92 37.41
CA PHE A 13 16.14 -15.51 38.80
C PHE A 13 17.06 -16.48 39.55
N LEU A 14 16.87 -17.79 39.39
CA LEU A 14 17.70 -18.82 40.01
C LEU A 14 19.15 -18.74 39.52
N HIS A 15 19.36 -18.58 38.21
CA HIS A 15 20.71 -18.46 37.63
C HIS A 15 21.43 -17.20 38.12
N VAL A 16 20.75 -16.06 38.14
CA VAL A 16 21.30 -14.78 38.64
C VAL A 16 21.64 -14.87 40.12
N VAL A 17 20.78 -15.46 40.96
CA VAL A 17 21.02 -15.63 42.40
C VAL A 17 22.18 -16.57 42.67
N LEU A 18 22.28 -17.69 41.96
CA LEU A 18 23.40 -18.63 42.10
C LEU A 18 24.73 -18.00 41.66
N PHE A 19 24.72 -17.17 40.62
CA PHE A 19 25.89 -16.45 40.16
C PHE A 19 26.31 -15.35 41.16
N ALA A 20 25.35 -14.53 41.62
CA ALA A 20 25.60 -13.48 42.61
C ALA A 20 26.15 -14.03 43.93
N ARG A 21 25.72 -15.25 44.35
CA ARG A 21 26.28 -15.95 45.51
C ARG A 21 27.75 -16.35 45.32
N ARG A 22 28.22 -16.57 44.09
CA ARG A 22 29.63 -16.93 43.80
C ARG A 22 30.53 -15.73 43.62
N THR A 23 30.03 -14.62 43.06
CA THR A 23 30.86 -13.46 42.68
C THR A 23 30.62 -12.20 43.51
N GLY A 24 29.61 -12.18 44.39
CA GLY A 24 29.28 -11.04 45.26
C GLY A 24 28.65 -9.84 44.55
N ALA A 25 28.49 -9.89 43.23
CA ALA A 25 27.89 -8.83 42.41
C ALA A 25 26.96 -9.41 41.34
N ILE A 26 25.94 -8.65 40.95
CA ILE A 26 25.02 -8.99 39.86
C ILE A 26 25.56 -8.36 38.57
N PRO A 27 26.15 -9.13 37.64
CA PRO A 27 26.53 -8.61 36.34
C PRO A 27 25.28 -8.32 35.50
N THR A 28 24.99 -7.04 35.27
CA THR A 28 23.85 -6.59 34.43
C THR A 28 23.86 -7.17 33.02
N ARG A 29 25.04 -7.40 32.43
CA ARG A 29 25.17 -8.04 31.11
C ARG A 29 24.68 -9.49 31.11
N LEU A 30 24.96 -10.26 32.17
CA LEU A 30 24.54 -11.66 32.28
C LEU A 30 23.02 -11.76 32.45
N LEU A 31 22.44 -10.87 33.27
CA LEU A 31 20.99 -10.80 33.46
C LEU A 31 20.29 -10.49 32.14
N LEU A 32 20.80 -9.53 31.36
CA LEU A 32 20.26 -9.22 30.04
C LEU A 32 20.34 -10.40 29.06
N THR A 33 21.46 -11.14 29.05
CA THR A 33 21.59 -12.34 28.21
C THR A 33 20.64 -13.45 28.63
N ASP A 34 20.47 -13.66 29.94
CA ASP A 34 19.60 -14.71 30.47
C ASP A 34 18.13 -14.40 30.20
N VAL A 35 17.71 -13.15 30.40
CA VAL A 35 16.36 -12.69 30.05
C VAL A 35 16.12 -12.86 28.55
N PHE A 36 17.08 -12.49 27.71
CA PHE A 36 16.97 -12.66 26.26
C PHE A 36 16.83 -14.15 25.87
N LEU A 37 17.69 -15.02 26.41
CA LEU A 37 17.65 -16.47 26.18
C LEU A 37 16.33 -17.09 26.65
N ALA A 38 15.83 -16.67 27.82
CA ALA A 38 14.59 -17.15 28.38
C ALA A 38 13.38 -16.74 27.51
N LEU A 39 13.33 -15.48 27.07
CA LEU A 39 12.30 -14.99 26.15
C LEU A 39 12.37 -15.70 24.79
N ALA A 40 13.57 -15.85 24.23
CA ALA A 40 13.78 -16.57 22.98
C ALA A 40 13.35 -18.05 23.11
N GLY A 41 13.68 -18.69 24.23
CA GLY A 41 13.29 -20.07 24.54
C GLY A 41 11.77 -20.23 24.63
N VAL A 42 11.08 -19.35 25.37
CA VAL A 42 9.62 -19.34 25.45
C VAL A 42 8.98 -19.12 24.07
N PHE A 43 9.53 -18.20 23.28
CA PHE A 43 9.08 -17.94 21.92
C PHE A 43 9.21 -19.18 21.04
N VAL A 44 10.39 -19.82 21.01
CA VAL A 44 10.63 -21.03 20.21
C VAL A 44 9.73 -22.17 20.65
N LEU A 45 9.63 -22.43 21.96
CA LEU A 45 8.79 -23.52 22.49
C LEU A 45 7.32 -23.30 22.16
N ARG A 46 6.82 -22.07 22.28
CA ARG A 46 5.44 -21.73 21.92
C ARG A 46 5.16 -21.99 20.44
N ASN A 47 6.03 -21.53 19.55
CA ASN A 47 5.84 -21.71 18.12
C ASN A 47 5.97 -23.20 17.72
N ALA A 48 6.92 -23.92 18.31
CA ALA A 48 7.08 -25.36 18.08
C ALA A 48 5.87 -26.17 18.56
N ALA A 49 5.30 -25.82 19.72
CA ALA A 49 4.08 -26.44 20.22
C ALA A 49 2.87 -26.16 19.31
N GLY A 50 2.69 -24.90 18.88
CA GLY A 50 1.65 -24.53 17.92
C GLY A 50 1.77 -25.29 16.61
N PHE A 51 2.97 -25.33 16.03
CA PHE A 51 3.27 -26.09 14.82
C PHE A 51 2.98 -27.60 14.99
N SER A 52 3.35 -28.18 16.13
CA SER A 52 3.11 -29.60 16.41
C SER A 52 1.63 -29.92 16.54
N LEU A 53 0.85 -29.02 17.14
CA LEU A 53 -0.60 -29.15 17.26
C LEU A 53 -1.28 -29.07 15.89
N GLU A 54 -0.92 -28.08 15.07
CA GLU A 54 -1.44 -27.97 13.70
C GLU A 54 -1.08 -29.20 12.87
N LEU A 55 0.19 -29.63 12.89
CA LEU A 55 0.62 -30.81 12.15
C LEU A 55 -0.14 -32.08 12.60
N SER A 56 -0.42 -32.22 13.90
CA SER A 56 -1.19 -33.35 14.43
C SER A 56 -2.64 -33.30 13.96
N TRP A 57 -3.26 -32.12 13.97
CA TRP A 57 -4.61 -31.90 13.46
C TRP A 57 -4.73 -32.24 11.96
N TRP A 58 -3.78 -31.78 11.14
CA TRP A 58 -3.75 -32.11 9.71
C TRP A 58 -3.50 -33.60 9.43
N LYS A 59 -2.77 -34.29 10.31
CA LYS A 59 -2.61 -35.75 10.27
C LYS A 59 -3.93 -36.47 10.55
N GLU A 60 -4.71 -36.03 11.54
CA GLU A 60 -6.01 -36.61 11.87
C GLU A 60 -7.01 -36.47 10.71
N LEU A 61 -6.95 -35.37 9.97
CA LEU A 61 -7.76 -35.15 8.77
C LEU A 61 -7.29 -35.93 7.53
N GLY A 62 -6.14 -36.61 7.59
CA GLY A 62 -5.55 -37.29 6.44
C GLY A 62 -5.04 -36.35 5.34
N GLN A 63 -4.91 -35.05 5.61
CA GLN A 63 -4.55 -34.01 4.63
C GLN A 63 -3.15 -33.43 4.87
N THR A 64 -2.19 -34.27 5.27
CA THR A 64 -0.80 -33.84 5.55
C THR A 64 -0.11 -33.21 4.34
N ALA A 65 -0.42 -33.65 3.12
CA ALA A 65 0.15 -33.07 1.90
C ALA A 65 -0.30 -31.61 1.68
N THR A 66 -1.55 -31.28 2.04
CA THR A 66 -2.11 -29.92 1.95
C THR A 66 -1.40 -28.99 2.93
N PHE A 67 -1.11 -29.46 4.14
CA PHE A 67 -0.35 -28.69 5.14
C PHE A 67 1.05 -28.30 4.63
N TRP A 68 1.79 -29.26 4.07
CA TRP A 68 3.11 -28.96 3.50
C TRP A 68 3.03 -28.01 2.31
N ARG A 69 2.05 -28.17 1.42
CA ARG A 69 1.80 -27.21 0.33
C ARG A 69 1.47 -25.82 0.85
N MET A 70 0.66 -25.71 1.89
CA MET A 70 0.32 -24.42 2.49
C MET A 70 1.57 -23.72 3.05
N LEU A 71 2.45 -24.47 3.74
CA LEU A 71 3.73 -23.95 4.22
C LEU A 71 4.66 -23.55 3.08
N GLU A 72 4.75 -24.34 2.02
CA GLU A 72 5.52 -24.00 0.82
C GLU A 72 5.01 -22.69 0.20
N ILE A 73 3.70 -22.56 0.01
CA ILE A 73 3.06 -21.35 -0.52
C ILE A 73 3.35 -20.14 0.37
N GLN A 74 3.26 -20.31 1.69
CA GLN A 74 3.46 -19.22 2.64
C GLN A 74 4.91 -18.75 2.69
N TRP A 75 5.87 -19.68 2.79
CA TRP A 75 7.26 -19.35 3.09
C TRP A 75 8.15 -19.24 1.86
N LEU A 76 7.90 -19.99 0.78
CA LEU A 76 8.80 -20.03 -0.38
C LEU A 76 8.92 -18.66 -1.09
N PRO A 77 7.81 -17.94 -1.42
CA PRO A 77 7.91 -16.63 -2.06
C PRO A 77 8.56 -15.60 -1.13
N GLN A 78 8.21 -15.64 0.16
CA GLN A 78 8.76 -14.72 1.16
C GLN A 78 10.25 -14.96 1.39
N ALA A 79 10.68 -16.21 1.49
CA ALA A 79 12.10 -16.56 1.66
C ALA A 79 12.92 -16.17 0.42
N ALA A 80 12.40 -16.44 -0.80
CA ALA A 80 13.06 -16.04 -2.03
C ALA A 80 13.22 -14.51 -2.13
N ALA A 81 12.15 -13.76 -1.82
CA ALA A 81 12.20 -12.30 -1.77
C ALA A 81 13.12 -11.78 -0.65
N GLY A 82 13.09 -12.43 0.52
CA GLY A 82 13.96 -12.17 1.66
C GLY A 82 15.43 -12.27 1.29
N LEU A 83 15.83 -13.37 0.64
CA LEU A 83 17.19 -13.57 0.15
C LEU A 83 17.57 -12.53 -0.91
N ALA A 84 16.69 -12.25 -1.87
CA ALA A 84 16.93 -11.21 -2.88
C ALA A 84 17.14 -9.83 -2.23
N GLY A 85 16.29 -9.47 -1.28
CA GLY A 85 16.40 -8.22 -0.53
C GLY A 85 17.67 -8.11 0.29
N MET A 86 18.03 -9.19 0.99
CA MET A 86 19.28 -9.28 1.73
C MET A 86 20.48 -8.93 0.82
N LEU A 87 20.56 -9.58 -0.35
CA LEU A 87 21.64 -9.35 -1.31
C LEU A 87 21.65 -7.92 -1.86
N VAL A 88 20.47 -7.39 -2.22
CA VAL A 88 20.34 -6.02 -2.75
C VAL A 88 20.76 -4.97 -1.72
N PHE A 89 20.27 -5.06 -0.49
CA PHE A 89 20.59 -4.09 0.55
C PHE A 89 22.04 -4.15 1.00
N VAL A 90 22.63 -5.35 1.07
CA VAL A 90 24.07 -5.50 1.27
C VAL A 90 24.83 -4.83 0.12
N ALA A 91 24.43 -5.04 -1.13
CA ALA A 91 25.07 -4.39 -2.28
C ALA A 91 24.96 -2.86 -2.24
N VAL A 92 23.79 -2.32 -1.85
CA VAL A 92 23.55 -0.87 -1.67
C VAL A 92 24.47 -0.31 -0.58
N PHE A 93 24.52 -0.95 0.59
CA PHE A 93 25.41 -0.55 1.68
C PHE A 93 26.88 -0.59 1.25
N GLN A 94 27.30 -1.68 0.59
CA GLN A 94 28.66 -1.85 0.10
C GLN A 94 29.04 -0.79 -0.93
N ARG A 95 28.10 -0.39 -1.80
CA ARG A 95 28.30 0.69 -2.76
C ARG A 95 28.39 2.06 -2.08
N ALA A 96 27.60 2.31 -1.03
CA ALA A 96 27.70 3.52 -0.22
C ALA A 96 29.06 3.60 0.48
N ARG A 97 29.47 2.50 1.14
CA ARG A 97 30.75 2.37 1.85
C ARG A 97 31.95 2.71 0.95
N ARG A 98 31.99 2.14 -0.27
CA ARG A 98 33.07 2.42 -1.25
C ARG A 98 33.16 3.89 -1.67
N ARG A 99 32.08 4.68 -1.51
CA ARG A 99 32.05 6.11 -1.86
C ARG A 99 32.56 7.01 -0.74
N CYS A 100 32.54 6.57 0.53
CA CYS A 100 33.11 7.29 1.65
C CYS A 100 34.64 7.41 1.55
N ALA A 101 35.34 6.32 1.20
CA ALA A 101 36.81 6.26 1.13
C ALA A 101 37.51 6.77 2.40
N THR A 102 37.07 6.29 3.55
CA THR A 102 37.57 6.67 4.89
C THR A 102 38.17 5.45 5.61
N ARG A 103 39.09 5.66 6.56
CA ARG A 103 39.75 4.57 7.33
C ARG A 103 38.75 3.62 8.02
N LEU A 104 37.60 4.14 8.48
CA LEU A 104 36.54 3.33 9.09
C LEU A 104 35.81 2.46 8.04
N SER A 105 35.58 3.00 6.84
CA SER A 105 34.94 2.26 5.74
C SER A 105 35.77 1.06 5.29
N GLU A 106 37.09 1.11 5.51
CA GLU A 106 38.05 0.02 5.25
C GLU A 106 38.11 -1.00 6.39
N SER A 107 37.61 -0.67 7.59
CA SER A 107 37.59 -1.61 8.71
C SER A 107 36.65 -2.80 8.45
N THR A 108 37.13 -3.99 8.81
CA THR A 108 36.36 -5.24 8.65
C THR A 108 35.13 -5.26 9.55
N ALA A 109 35.25 -4.72 10.77
CA ALA A 109 34.16 -4.64 11.74
C ALA A 109 32.99 -3.76 11.24
N PHE A 110 33.26 -2.57 10.71
CA PHE A 110 32.22 -1.71 10.14
C PHE A 110 31.58 -2.33 8.89
N SER A 111 32.40 -2.94 8.03
CA SER A 111 31.90 -3.68 6.86
C SER A 111 30.94 -4.80 7.25
N ALA A 112 31.35 -5.63 8.23
CA ALA A 112 30.58 -6.78 8.68
C ALA A 112 29.30 -6.33 9.39
N ALA A 113 29.39 -5.41 10.36
CA ALA A 113 28.25 -4.90 11.10
C ALA A 113 27.25 -4.18 10.19
N GLY A 114 27.71 -3.27 9.33
CA GLY A 114 26.82 -2.55 8.42
C GLY A 114 26.20 -3.45 7.34
N SER A 115 26.94 -4.46 6.85
CA SER A 115 26.36 -5.46 5.94
C SER A 115 25.35 -6.35 6.66
N ALA A 116 25.60 -6.73 7.92
CA ALA A 116 24.66 -7.51 8.72
C ALA A 116 23.37 -6.73 8.98
N VAL A 117 23.46 -5.45 9.34
CA VAL A 117 22.28 -4.58 9.52
C VAL A 117 21.54 -4.41 8.19
N ALA A 118 22.24 -4.14 7.09
CA ALA A 118 21.62 -4.03 5.77
C ALA A 118 20.98 -5.36 5.32
N ALA A 119 21.61 -6.50 5.61
CA ALA A 119 21.09 -7.82 5.34
C ALA A 119 19.79 -8.08 6.11
N VAL A 120 19.76 -7.77 7.41
CA VAL A 120 18.57 -7.90 8.26
C VAL A 120 17.44 -7.00 7.76
N ILE A 121 17.73 -5.73 7.48
CA ILE A 121 16.73 -4.79 6.93
C ILE A 121 16.19 -5.33 5.59
N GLY A 122 17.07 -5.74 4.67
CA GLY A 122 16.67 -6.26 3.37
C GLY A 122 15.85 -7.54 3.48
N LEU A 123 16.23 -8.46 4.38
CA LEU A 123 15.51 -9.71 4.61
C LEU A 123 14.07 -9.44 5.08
N PHE A 124 13.91 -8.72 6.20
CA PHE A 124 12.60 -8.50 6.81
C PHE A 124 11.69 -7.61 5.96
N LEU A 125 12.24 -6.55 5.35
CA LEU A 125 11.47 -5.66 4.49
C LEU A 125 10.87 -6.44 3.30
N SER A 126 11.65 -7.34 2.72
CA SER A 126 11.22 -8.09 1.53
C SER A 126 10.21 -9.17 1.86
N MET A 127 10.40 -9.85 2.98
CA MET A 127 9.43 -10.83 3.47
C MET A 127 8.10 -10.15 3.79
N ALA A 128 8.12 -8.98 4.43
CA ALA A 128 6.92 -8.23 4.80
C ALA A 128 6.17 -7.64 3.60
N ALA A 129 6.87 -7.33 2.52
CA ALA A 129 6.29 -6.71 1.33
C ALA A 129 5.67 -7.71 0.32
N ILE A 130 5.86 -9.01 0.52
CA ILE A 130 5.32 -10.05 -0.36
C ILE A 130 4.13 -10.75 0.30
N ASP A 131 2.97 -10.65 -0.33
CA ASP A 131 1.83 -11.51 -0.05
C ASP A 131 1.98 -12.86 -0.80
N PRO A 132 2.18 -13.97 -0.08
CA PRO A 132 2.37 -15.28 -0.70
C PRO A 132 1.16 -15.73 -1.52
N TRP A 133 -0.05 -15.36 -1.10
CA TRP A 133 -1.28 -15.76 -1.80
C TRP A 133 -1.38 -15.08 -3.16
N THR A 134 -1.14 -13.78 -3.23
CA THR A 134 -1.04 -13.05 -4.50
C THR A 134 0.02 -13.66 -5.43
N ALA A 135 1.19 -14.04 -4.92
CA ALA A 135 2.25 -14.66 -5.72
C ALA A 135 1.83 -16.02 -6.31
N VAL A 136 1.16 -16.86 -5.52
CA VAL A 136 0.75 -18.19 -5.97
C VAL A 136 -0.50 -18.15 -6.87
N LEU A 137 -1.42 -17.23 -6.62
CA LEU A 137 -2.55 -16.97 -7.52
C LEU A 137 -2.06 -16.50 -8.90
N TRP A 138 -1.04 -15.64 -8.94
CA TRP A 138 -0.40 -15.26 -10.19
C TRP A 138 0.28 -16.42 -10.90
N TRP A 139 1.02 -17.26 -10.16
CA TRP A 139 1.71 -18.43 -10.73
C TRP A 139 0.73 -19.41 -11.42
N ASN A 140 -0.46 -19.57 -10.85
CA ASN A 140 -1.51 -20.44 -11.37
C ASN A 140 -2.53 -19.70 -12.25
N ALA A 141 -2.30 -18.43 -12.58
CA ALA A 141 -3.24 -17.64 -13.36
C ALA A 141 -3.38 -18.21 -14.78
N LYS A 142 -4.59 -18.69 -15.10
CA LYS A 142 -4.96 -19.13 -16.44
C LYS A 142 -5.98 -18.17 -17.01
N ASP A 143 -5.86 -17.87 -18.30
CA ASP A 143 -6.82 -17.01 -18.97
C ASP A 143 -8.19 -17.72 -19.01
N THR A 144 -9.20 -17.03 -18.49
CA THR A 144 -10.60 -17.41 -18.52
C THR A 144 -11.15 -16.99 -19.88
N ALA A 145 -11.25 -17.91 -20.83
CA ALA A 145 -11.75 -17.62 -22.18
C ALA A 145 -13.21 -17.10 -22.28
N GLY A 146 -13.83 -16.66 -21.16
CA GLY A 146 -15.24 -16.32 -21.05
C GLY A 146 -15.59 -14.83 -21.19
N TYR A 147 -14.79 -13.90 -20.69
CA TYR A 147 -15.14 -12.47 -20.70
C TYR A 147 -13.92 -11.57 -20.92
N VAL A 148 -14.07 -10.58 -21.80
CA VAL A 148 -13.04 -9.58 -22.09
C VAL A 148 -13.62 -8.20 -21.81
N ASP A 149 -12.87 -7.39 -21.08
CA ASP A 149 -13.32 -6.05 -20.73
C ASP A 149 -13.36 -5.13 -21.97
N PRO A 150 -14.42 -4.30 -22.13
CA PRO A 150 -14.60 -3.48 -23.33
C PRO A 150 -13.70 -2.23 -23.38
N LEU A 151 -13.03 -1.86 -22.28
CA LEU A 151 -12.26 -0.61 -22.19
C LEU A 151 -10.77 -0.82 -22.52
N PHE A 152 -10.18 -1.89 -22.00
CA PHE A 152 -8.76 -2.25 -22.08
C PHE A 152 -8.50 -3.57 -22.80
N GLY A 153 -9.54 -4.37 -23.11
CA GLY A 153 -9.40 -5.61 -23.88
C GLY A 153 -8.64 -6.72 -23.14
N ARG A 154 -8.75 -6.76 -21.82
CA ARG A 154 -8.12 -7.73 -20.92
C ARG A 154 -9.17 -8.70 -20.36
N ASP A 155 -8.72 -9.92 -20.12
CA ASP A 155 -9.52 -10.96 -19.49
C ASP A 155 -9.56 -10.80 -17.96
N LEU A 156 -10.56 -11.37 -17.30
CA LEU A 156 -10.74 -11.40 -15.84
C LEU A 156 -9.52 -11.96 -15.10
N ALA A 157 -8.82 -12.95 -15.66
CA ALA A 157 -7.59 -13.48 -15.07
C ALA A 157 -6.50 -12.40 -14.90
N PHE A 158 -6.47 -11.40 -15.79
CA PHE A 158 -5.58 -10.26 -15.62
C PHE A 158 -5.94 -9.45 -14.38
N TYR A 159 -7.22 -9.13 -14.18
CA TYR A 159 -7.69 -8.29 -13.08
C TYR A 159 -7.60 -8.96 -11.71
N PHE A 160 -7.93 -10.25 -11.62
CA PHE A 160 -7.94 -10.95 -10.33
C PHE A 160 -6.57 -11.47 -9.91
N TYR A 161 -5.68 -11.78 -10.85
CA TYR A 161 -4.42 -12.47 -10.54
C TYR A 161 -3.17 -11.71 -10.99
N LYS A 162 -3.15 -11.21 -12.23
CA LYS A 162 -1.95 -10.56 -12.79
C LYS A 162 -1.73 -9.14 -12.27
N LEU A 163 -2.80 -8.34 -12.23
CA LEU A 163 -2.75 -6.94 -11.81
C LEU A 163 -2.33 -6.79 -10.33
N PRO A 164 -2.92 -7.53 -9.35
CA PRO A 164 -2.49 -7.46 -7.96
C PRO A 164 -1.03 -7.85 -7.78
N PHE A 165 -0.56 -8.86 -8.51
CA PHE A 165 0.85 -9.26 -8.49
C PHE A 165 1.78 -8.16 -9.03
N TYR A 166 1.44 -7.54 -10.17
CA TYR A 166 2.25 -6.44 -10.70
C TYR A 166 2.25 -5.22 -9.76
N GLN A 167 1.12 -4.91 -9.12
CA GLN A 167 1.04 -3.86 -8.11
C GLN A 167 1.87 -4.18 -6.88
N MET A 168 1.85 -5.43 -6.41
CA MET A 168 2.69 -5.92 -5.31
C MET A 168 4.18 -5.79 -5.65
N MET A 169 4.60 -6.25 -6.84
CA MET A 169 5.99 -6.12 -7.30
C MET A 169 6.43 -4.66 -7.42
N LEU A 170 5.53 -3.79 -7.89
CA LEU A 170 5.81 -2.36 -7.97
C LEU A 170 5.93 -1.71 -6.59
N GLY A 171 5.04 -2.05 -5.65
CA GLY A 171 5.12 -1.61 -4.26
C GLY A 171 6.42 -2.06 -3.60
N TRP A 172 6.81 -3.32 -3.83
CA TRP A 172 8.08 -3.88 -3.40
C TRP A 172 9.28 -3.11 -3.97
N ALA A 173 9.33 -2.88 -5.28
CA ALA A 173 10.39 -2.12 -5.94
C ALA A 173 10.47 -0.67 -5.46
N THR A 174 9.33 -0.04 -5.20
CA THR A 174 9.24 1.33 -4.67
C THR A 174 9.76 1.40 -3.24
N ALA A 175 9.34 0.48 -2.36
CA ALA A 175 9.84 0.38 -0.99
C ALA A 175 11.35 0.14 -0.95
N PHE A 176 11.85 -0.74 -1.82
CA PHE A 176 13.28 -0.98 -1.99
C PHE A 176 14.05 0.27 -2.41
N CYS A 177 13.50 1.04 -3.34
CA CYS A 177 14.15 2.26 -3.80
C CYS A 177 14.19 3.31 -2.68
N VAL A 178 13.07 3.54 -1.98
CA VAL A 178 12.99 4.51 -0.87
C VAL A 178 13.90 4.12 0.29
N ILE A 179 13.76 2.90 0.80
CA ILE A 179 14.52 2.43 1.97
C ILE A 179 15.99 2.19 1.58
N GLY A 180 16.26 1.72 0.37
CA GLY A 180 17.61 1.62 -0.16
C GLY A 180 18.31 2.97 -0.26
N LEU A 181 17.60 4.04 -0.66
CA LEU A 181 18.13 5.40 -0.63
C LEU A 181 18.39 5.88 0.80
N ALA A 182 17.49 5.56 1.74
CA ALA A 182 17.69 5.89 3.16
C ALA A 182 18.91 5.17 3.74
N VAL A 183 19.08 3.88 3.48
CA VAL A 183 20.25 3.08 3.89
C VAL A 183 21.53 3.62 3.24
N TYR A 184 21.48 3.95 1.94
CA TYR A 184 22.60 4.56 1.22
C TYR A 184 22.99 5.90 1.85
N ALA A 185 22.02 6.76 2.15
CA ALA A 185 22.25 8.06 2.76
C ALA A 185 22.81 7.93 4.18
N LEU A 186 22.20 7.08 5.01
CA LEU A 186 22.63 6.84 6.38
C LEU A 186 24.05 6.27 6.43
N ALA A 187 24.36 5.30 5.56
CA ALA A 187 25.71 4.73 5.48
C ALA A 187 26.77 5.79 5.11
N LEU A 188 26.42 6.72 4.22
CA LEU A 188 27.29 7.84 3.86
C LEU A 188 27.49 8.83 5.02
N LEU A 189 26.43 9.18 5.74
CA LEU A 189 26.47 10.13 6.84
C LEU A 189 27.23 9.57 8.06
N VAL A 190 26.89 8.35 8.48
CA VAL A 190 27.57 7.68 9.60
C VAL A 190 29.06 7.48 9.30
N GLY A 191 29.39 7.09 8.06
CA GLY A 191 30.78 6.96 7.63
C GLY A 191 31.55 8.28 7.59
N ALA A 192 30.86 9.42 7.52
CA ALA A 192 31.46 10.76 7.53
C ALA A 192 31.64 11.31 8.94
N GLU A 193 30.61 11.23 9.78
CA GLU A 193 30.61 11.73 11.17
C GLU A 193 31.67 11.05 12.04
N ILE A 194 31.79 9.72 11.94
CA ILE A 194 32.78 8.96 12.74
C ILE A 194 34.21 9.35 12.38
N VAL A 195 34.47 9.81 11.14
CA VAL A 195 35.80 10.23 10.70
C VAL A 195 36.16 11.58 11.27
N VAL A 196 35.21 12.54 11.26
CA VAL A 196 35.40 13.84 11.90
C VAL A 196 35.75 13.66 13.38
N PHE A 197 35.09 12.72 14.06
CA PHE A 197 35.39 12.39 15.45
C PHE A 197 36.78 11.77 15.66
N MET A 198 37.19 10.81 14.81
CA MET A 198 38.48 10.10 14.96
C MET A 198 39.69 10.96 14.57
N GLU A 199 39.54 11.91 13.65
CA GLU A 199 40.64 12.81 13.25
C GLU A 199 40.91 13.92 14.29
N ARG A 200 39.93 14.29 15.13
CA ARG A 200 40.05 15.36 16.12
C ARG A 200 39.33 15.02 17.44
N PRO A 201 39.87 14.07 18.23
CA PRO A 201 39.23 13.64 19.48
C PRO A 201 39.16 14.74 20.56
N GLU A 202 39.91 15.84 20.41
CA GLU A 202 39.99 16.92 21.39
C GLU A 202 38.98 18.07 21.17
N GLU A 203 38.28 18.10 20.04
CA GLU A 203 37.18 19.06 19.84
C GLU A 203 35.87 18.51 20.43
N PRO A 204 35.08 19.32 21.18
CA PRO A 204 33.75 18.90 21.63
C PRO A 204 32.88 18.51 20.42
N PHE A 205 32.01 17.52 20.57
CA PHE A 205 31.11 17.03 19.51
C PHE A 205 30.33 18.19 18.89
N ARG A 206 30.86 18.73 17.80
CA ARG A 206 30.25 19.79 16.99
C ARG A 206 29.93 19.16 15.65
N VAL A 207 28.65 19.13 15.31
CA VAL A 207 28.16 18.69 14.00
C VAL A 207 28.70 19.66 12.95
N LYS A 208 29.88 19.38 12.39
CA LYS A 208 30.45 20.15 11.27
C LYS A 208 29.85 19.66 9.97
N ALA A 209 29.76 20.55 8.98
CA ALA A 209 29.19 20.25 7.67
C ALA A 209 29.85 19.01 7.04
N ALA A 210 29.03 18.09 6.51
CA ALA A 210 29.51 16.86 5.89
C ALA A 210 30.52 17.17 4.77
N PRO A 211 31.61 16.38 4.61
CA PRO A 211 32.63 16.64 3.62
C PRO A 211 32.04 16.69 2.20
N ALA A 212 32.53 17.62 1.36
CA ALA A 212 31.98 17.88 0.02
C ALA A 212 31.85 16.62 -0.86
N ARG A 213 32.76 15.65 -0.69
CA ARG A 213 32.71 14.34 -1.37
C ARG A 213 31.50 13.50 -0.97
N VAL A 214 31.10 13.52 0.30
CA VAL A 214 29.92 12.82 0.83
C VAL A 214 28.65 13.49 0.35
N LEU A 215 28.59 14.83 0.38
CA LEU A 215 27.48 15.60 -0.18
C LEU A 215 27.30 15.34 -1.69
N ALA A 216 28.40 15.30 -2.45
CA ALA A 216 28.37 14.95 -3.88
C ALA A 216 27.92 13.50 -4.13
N ALA A 217 28.40 12.54 -3.32
CA ALA A 217 27.98 11.15 -3.41
C ALA A 217 26.50 10.97 -3.06
N LEU A 218 26.01 11.69 -2.05
CA LEU A 218 24.62 11.71 -1.60
C LEU A 218 23.72 12.30 -2.68
N ALA A 219 24.02 13.50 -3.20
CA ALA A 219 23.24 14.10 -4.26
C ALA A 219 23.25 13.28 -5.56
N SER A 220 24.38 12.65 -5.92
CA SER A 220 24.41 11.73 -7.06
C SER A 220 23.57 10.48 -6.85
N GLY A 221 23.41 10.03 -5.60
CA GLY A 221 22.58 8.91 -5.18
C GLY A 221 21.11 9.30 -5.23
N VAL A 222 20.73 10.37 -4.53
CA VAL A 222 19.38 10.94 -4.48
C VAL A 222 18.87 11.29 -5.86
N ARG A 223 19.70 11.84 -6.75
CA ARG A 223 19.30 12.15 -8.14
C ARG A 223 18.95 10.90 -8.95
N ARG A 224 19.81 9.86 -8.89
CA ARG A 224 19.56 8.60 -9.62
C ARG A 224 18.41 7.81 -9.02
N GLY A 225 18.34 7.77 -7.69
CA GLY A 225 17.24 7.14 -6.97
C GLY A 225 15.92 7.86 -7.16
N GLY A 226 15.91 9.19 -7.10
CA GLY A 226 14.74 10.01 -7.39
C GLY A 226 14.25 9.84 -8.82
N ALA A 227 15.15 9.76 -9.80
CA ALA A 227 14.77 9.45 -11.18
C ALA A 227 14.17 8.05 -11.31
N LEU A 228 14.75 7.05 -10.62
CA LEU A 228 14.18 5.70 -10.57
C LEU A 228 12.79 5.70 -9.90
N LEU A 229 12.60 6.43 -8.80
CA LEU A 229 11.30 6.59 -8.14
C LEU A 229 10.26 7.22 -9.06
N LEU A 230 10.62 8.22 -9.84
CA LEU A 230 9.71 8.82 -10.82
C LEU A 230 9.29 7.82 -11.91
N VAL A 231 10.22 6.97 -12.36
CA VAL A 231 9.90 5.88 -13.30
C VAL A 231 8.99 4.83 -12.65
N LEU A 232 9.24 4.46 -11.40
CA LEU A 232 8.38 3.53 -10.66
C LEU A 232 6.98 4.13 -10.44
N PHE A 233 6.86 5.42 -10.12
CA PHE A 233 5.56 6.09 -10.04
C PHE A 233 4.86 6.17 -11.40
N ALA A 234 5.59 6.36 -12.50
CA ALA A 234 5.02 6.29 -13.84
C ALA A 234 4.48 4.88 -14.15
N ALA A 235 5.22 3.83 -13.78
CA ALA A 235 4.73 2.46 -13.87
C ALA A 235 3.50 2.23 -12.97
N GLY A 236 3.44 2.88 -11.80
CA GLY A 236 2.27 2.92 -10.94
C GLY A 236 1.07 3.52 -11.63
N LYS A 237 1.22 4.70 -12.26
CA LYS A 237 0.15 5.32 -13.04
C LYS A 237 -0.32 4.48 -14.22
N PHE A 238 0.58 3.71 -14.83
CA PHE A 238 0.20 2.75 -15.87
C PHE A 238 -0.69 1.62 -15.34
N LEU A 239 -0.41 1.09 -14.15
CA LEU A 239 -1.24 0.07 -13.51
C LEU A 239 -2.51 0.65 -12.88
N ASP A 240 -2.44 1.83 -12.26
CA ASP A 240 -3.57 2.55 -11.67
C ASP A 240 -4.67 2.82 -12.69
N ARG A 241 -4.33 2.99 -13.97
CA ARG A 241 -5.34 3.21 -15.02
C ARG A 241 -6.40 2.10 -15.07
N TYR A 242 -6.03 0.86 -14.75
CA TYR A 242 -6.99 -0.25 -14.68
C TYR A 242 -7.99 -0.10 -13.53
N SER A 243 -7.70 0.76 -12.54
CA SER A 243 -8.61 1.02 -11.42
C SER A 243 -9.89 1.74 -11.83
N LEU A 244 -9.91 2.37 -13.01
CA LEU A 244 -11.10 3.01 -13.57
C LEU A 244 -12.29 2.04 -13.73
N LEU A 245 -12.03 0.74 -13.85
CA LEU A 245 -13.08 -0.29 -13.89
C LEU A 245 -13.69 -0.60 -12.51
N TYR A 246 -13.10 -0.10 -11.42
CA TYR A 246 -13.61 -0.23 -10.05
C TYR A 246 -14.17 1.10 -9.50
N SER A 247 -14.31 2.12 -10.35
CA SER A 247 -14.89 3.41 -9.97
C SER A 247 -16.34 3.24 -9.53
N GLN A 248 -16.69 3.83 -8.37
CA GLN A 248 -18.06 3.87 -7.88
C GLN A 248 -18.70 5.19 -8.27
N HIS A 249 -19.80 5.11 -9.03
CA HIS A 249 -20.61 6.26 -9.43
C HIS A 249 -22.02 6.14 -8.82
N ARG A 250 -22.81 7.21 -8.92
CA ARG A 250 -24.17 7.25 -8.33
C ARG A 250 -25.09 6.15 -8.86
N PHE A 251 -24.95 5.77 -10.13
CA PHE A 251 -25.87 4.86 -10.83
C PHE A 251 -25.16 3.68 -11.51
N LEU A 252 -23.83 3.61 -11.49
CA LEU A 252 -23.06 2.52 -12.10
C LEU A 252 -21.81 2.17 -11.28
N TYR A 253 -21.36 0.93 -11.39
CA TYR A 253 -20.06 0.49 -10.89
C TYR A 253 -19.14 0.18 -12.09
N GLY A 254 -18.06 0.93 -12.25
CA GLY A 254 -17.17 0.83 -13.40
C GLY A 254 -16.89 2.18 -14.06
N ALA A 255 -16.26 2.14 -15.22
CA ALA A 255 -15.86 3.35 -15.94
C ALA A 255 -17.05 4.03 -16.61
N ASP A 256 -17.21 5.33 -16.34
CA ASP A 256 -18.16 6.22 -17.01
C ASP A 256 -17.53 6.89 -18.26
N TYR A 257 -18.30 7.77 -18.92
CA TYR A 257 -17.79 8.53 -20.07
C TYR A 257 -16.54 9.35 -19.73
N VAL A 258 -16.49 9.97 -18.56
CA VAL A 258 -15.38 10.84 -18.13
C VAL A 258 -14.11 10.01 -17.90
N ASP A 259 -14.24 8.87 -17.24
CA ASP A 259 -13.14 7.94 -16.97
C ASP A 259 -12.56 7.37 -18.25
N ALA A 260 -13.41 6.92 -19.17
CA ALA A 260 -12.96 6.36 -20.44
C ALA A 260 -12.37 7.42 -21.38
N ARG A 261 -13.02 8.58 -21.54
CA ARG A 261 -12.63 9.59 -22.53
C ARG A 261 -11.57 10.56 -22.03
N LEU A 262 -11.54 10.85 -20.73
CA LEU A 262 -10.57 11.77 -20.12
C LEU A 262 -9.64 11.08 -19.13
N GLY A 263 -10.14 10.18 -18.29
CA GLY A 263 -9.33 9.46 -17.30
C GLY A 263 -8.16 8.73 -17.96
N VAL A 264 -8.43 7.90 -18.97
CA VAL A 264 -7.39 7.15 -19.70
C VAL A 264 -6.31 8.05 -20.32
N PRO A 265 -6.63 9.06 -21.15
CA PRO A 265 -5.62 9.99 -21.68
C PRO A 265 -4.87 10.75 -20.59
N LEU A 266 -5.53 11.09 -19.48
CA LEU A 266 -4.90 11.83 -18.40
C LEU A 266 -3.87 11.00 -17.64
N TYR A 267 -4.13 9.71 -17.41
CA TYR A 267 -3.10 8.78 -16.91
C TYR A 267 -1.89 8.75 -17.86
N TRP A 268 -2.10 8.71 -19.18
CA TRP A 268 -1.00 8.78 -20.14
C TRP A 268 -0.22 10.10 -20.07
N ALA A 269 -0.90 11.23 -19.91
CA ALA A 269 -0.27 12.53 -19.72
C ALA A 269 0.58 12.57 -18.44
N GLN A 270 0.08 12.02 -17.33
CA GLN A 270 0.85 11.90 -16.08
C GLN A 270 2.09 11.03 -16.26
N ILE A 271 1.97 9.89 -16.95
CA ILE A 271 3.09 9.00 -17.24
C ILE A 271 4.16 9.75 -18.05
N ALA A 272 3.77 10.43 -19.12
CA ALA A 272 4.68 11.22 -19.95
C ALA A 272 5.38 12.32 -19.14
N LEU A 273 4.64 13.02 -18.27
CA LEU A 273 5.18 14.04 -17.39
C LEU A 273 6.21 13.45 -16.40
N LEU A 274 5.88 12.36 -15.72
CA LEU A 274 6.76 11.71 -14.74
C LEU A 274 8.06 11.21 -15.40
N LEU A 275 7.96 10.62 -16.59
CA LEU A 275 9.12 10.20 -17.37
C LEU A 275 9.96 11.41 -17.85
N GLY A 276 9.30 12.49 -18.30
CA GLY A 276 9.97 13.73 -18.66
C GLY A 276 10.73 14.35 -17.48
N LEU A 277 10.13 14.37 -16.29
CA LEU A 277 10.78 14.82 -15.06
C LEU A 277 11.95 13.91 -14.65
N ALA A 278 11.83 12.59 -14.85
CA ALA A 278 12.93 11.66 -14.58
C ALA A 278 14.13 11.93 -15.51
N VAL A 279 13.89 12.15 -16.80
CA VAL A 279 14.94 12.52 -17.78
C VAL A 279 15.56 13.87 -17.42
N LEU A 280 14.74 14.88 -17.12
CA LEU A 280 15.19 16.21 -16.70
C LEU A 280 16.09 16.13 -15.46
N LEU A 281 15.70 15.33 -14.47
CA LEU A 281 16.47 15.13 -13.23
C LEU A 281 17.82 14.46 -13.50
N LEU A 282 17.90 13.52 -14.46
CA LEU A 282 19.16 12.88 -14.84
C LEU A 282 20.07 13.79 -15.69
N ALA A 283 19.47 14.57 -16.58
CA ALA A 283 20.16 15.52 -17.47
C ALA A 283 20.67 16.77 -16.74
N ALA A 284 20.13 17.06 -15.54
CA ALA A 284 20.53 18.22 -14.75
C ALA A 284 22.05 18.25 -14.47
N PRO A 285 22.68 19.44 -14.55
CA PRO A 285 24.11 19.59 -14.29
C PRO A 285 24.45 19.13 -12.86
N ARG A 286 25.68 18.65 -12.67
CA ARG A 286 26.12 18.19 -11.33
C ARG A 286 26.07 19.37 -10.36
N PRO A 287 25.49 19.18 -9.16
CA PRO A 287 25.44 20.22 -8.16
C PRO A 287 26.84 20.67 -7.80
N ARG A 288 27.07 21.98 -7.82
CA ARG A 288 28.28 22.60 -7.27
C ARG A 288 27.98 22.91 -5.81
N PHE A 289 28.52 22.09 -4.91
CA PHE A 289 28.45 22.39 -3.48
C PHE A 289 29.44 23.51 -3.19
N MET A 290 28.94 24.73 -2.98
CA MET A 290 29.71 25.80 -2.35
C MET A 290 29.67 25.53 -0.84
N ALA A 291 30.84 25.54 -0.22
CA ALA A 291 31.03 25.22 1.19
C ALA A 291 30.60 26.41 2.07
N ASP A 292 29.33 26.80 2.01
CA ASP A 292 28.78 27.70 3.03
C ASP A 292 28.42 26.87 4.25
N GLU A 293 29.13 27.16 5.35
CA GLU A 293 29.25 26.36 6.58
C GLU A 293 27.96 26.34 7.43
N GLU A 294 26.95 27.16 7.07
CA GLU A 294 25.77 27.43 7.92
C GLU A 294 24.45 26.79 7.42
N LEU A 295 24.41 26.21 6.21
CA LEU A 295 23.16 25.67 5.66
C LEU A 295 22.95 24.19 6.04
N GLY A 296 21.91 23.91 6.82
CA GLY A 296 21.55 22.55 7.23
C GLY A 296 21.40 21.56 6.05
N LEU A 297 21.70 20.27 6.30
CA LEU A 297 21.74 19.16 5.32
C LEU A 297 20.56 19.13 4.33
N GLY A 298 19.34 19.41 4.81
CA GLY A 298 18.15 19.49 3.96
C GLY A 298 18.18 20.65 2.96
N VAL A 299 18.65 21.82 3.38
CA VAL A 299 18.80 23.01 2.53
C VAL A 299 20.01 22.88 1.61
N ALA A 300 21.07 22.19 2.01
CA ALA A 300 22.21 21.90 1.14
C ALA A 300 21.84 20.91 0.00
N LEU A 301 21.02 19.90 0.27
CA LEU A 301 20.54 18.94 -0.73
C LEU A 301 19.48 19.54 -1.67
N LEU A 302 18.55 20.34 -1.15
CA LEU A 302 17.54 21.05 -1.95
C LEU A 302 18.13 22.26 -2.68
N GLY A 303 19.05 22.99 -2.06
CA GLY A 303 19.76 24.15 -2.62
C GLY A 303 20.80 23.78 -3.67
N ALA A 304 21.26 22.53 -3.68
CA ALA A 304 22.10 21.95 -4.72
C ALA A 304 21.35 21.73 -6.05
N LEU A 305 20.02 21.58 -6.02
CA LEU A 305 19.21 21.56 -7.24
C LEU A 305 19.03 22.99 -7.76
N PRO A 306 19.21 23.25 -9.07
CA PRO A 306 18.87 24.56 -9.62
C PRO A 306 17.40 24.86 -9.30
N LYS A 307 17.11 26.06 -8.75
CA LYS A 307 15.76 26.45 -8.29
C LYS A 307 14.65 26.13 -9.31
N ARG A 308 14.97 26.24 -10.61
CA ARG A 308 14.08 25.88 -11.73
C ARG A 308 13.68 24.39 -11.75
N LEU A 309 14.61 23.49 -11.45
CA LEU A 309 14.34 22.05 -11.38
C LEU A 309 13.51 21.68 -10.15
N ALA A 310 13.82 22.28 -9.00
CA ALA A 310 13.01 22.09 -7.79
C ALA A 310 11.56 22.58 -8.03
N ALA A 311 11.39 23.74 -8.67
CA ALA A 311 10.08 24.26 -9.07
C ALA A 311 9.39 23.34 -10.10
N ALA A 312 10.11 22.79 -11.08
CA ALA A 312 9.55 21.87 -12.06
C ALA A 312 9.08 20.54 -11.42
N LEU A 313 9.83 20.00 -10.48
CA LEU A 313 9.44 18.80 -9.73
C LEU A 313 8.22 19.06 -8.85
N ALA A 314 8.20 20.17 -8.12
CA ALA A 314 7.07 20.56 -7.27
C ALA A 314 5.81 20.85 -8.09
N GLY A 315 5.94 21.62 -9.18
CA GLY A 315 4.85 21.92 -10.10
C GLY A 315 4.33 20.68 -10.82
N GLY A 316 5.24 19.79 -11.24
CA GLY A 316 4.87 18.50 -11.81
C GLY A 316 4.10 17.61 -10.85
N ALA A 317 4.56 17.51 -9.60
CA ALA A 317 3.85 16.77 -8.55
C ALA A 317 2.46 17.36 -8.27
N ALA A 318 2.36 18.69 -8.19
CA ALA A 318 1.08 19.38 -8.03
C ALA A 318 0.14 19.10 -9.22
N LEU A 319 0.66 19.11 -10.45
CA LEU A 319 -0.15 18.81 -11.64
C LEU A 319 -0.66 17.37 -11.63
N VAL A 320 0.19 16.39 -11.28
CA VAL A 320 -0.22 14.99 -11.17
C VAL A 320 -1.29 14.79 -10.09
N LEU A 321 -1.18 15.48 -8.95
CA LEU A 321 -2.09 15.30 -7.81
C LEU A 321 -3.42 16.05 -7.97
N PHE A 322 -3.38 17.31 -8.40
CA PHE A 322 -4.55 18.19 -8.34
C PHE A 322 -5.26 18.36 -9.68
N ALA A 323 -4.57 18.28 -10.82
CA ALA A 323 -5.21 18.52 -12.11
C ALA A 323 -6.30 17.48 -12.46
N PRO A 324 -6.14 16.17 -12.20
CA PRO A 324 -7.16 15.18 -12.54
C PRO A 324 -8.52 15.38 -11.92
N PRO A 325 -8.67 15.45 -10.58
CA PRO A 325 -9.99 15.60 -10.00
C PRO A 325 -10.67 16.89 -10.45
N ILE A 326 -9.90 17.98 -10.63
CA ILE A 326 -10.42 19.26 -11.10
C ILE A 326 -10.94 19.16 -12.53
N LEU A 327 -10.13 18.63 -13.45
CA LEU A 327 -10.51 18.51 -14.86
C LEU A 327 -11.68 17.54 -15.06
N GLN A 328 -11.66 16.38 -14.40
CA GLN A 328 -12.75 15.41 -14.48
C GLN A 328 -14.04 15.99 -13.91
N SER A 329 -13.98 16.66 -12.75
CA SER A 329 -15.15 17.30 -12.16
C SER A 329 -15.70 18.42 -13.05
N ALA A 330 -14.83 19.25 -13.63
CA ALA A 330 -15.24 20.30 -14.56
C ALA A 330 -15.94 19.73 -15.79
N VAL A 331 -15.39 18.71 -16.45
CA VAL A 331 -16.04 18.11 -17.62
C VAL A 331 -17.34 17.40 -17.23
N ARG A 332 -17.37 16.71 -16.09
CA ARG A 332 -18.59 16.04 -15.62
C ARG A 332 -19.72 17.06 -15.43
N SER A 333 -19.47 18.13 -14.69
CA SER A 333 -20.51 19.14 -14.37
C SER A 333 -20.90 20.00 -15.57
N LEU A 334 -19.93 20.38 -16.42
CA LEU A 334 -20.17 21.34 -17.51
C LEU A 334 -20.58 20.71 -18.83
N TYR A 335 -20.16 19.46 -19.11
CA TYR A 335 -20.38 18.81 -20.41
C TYR A 335 -21.24 17.54 -20.30
N VAL A 336 -21.01 16.70 -19.29
CA VAL A 336 -21.71 15.41 -19.17
C VAL A 336 -23.10 15.57 -18.56
N GLN A 337 -23.22 16.19 -17.40
CA GLN A 337 -24.50 16.34 -16.68
C GLN A 337 -25.63 16.95 -17.53
N PRO A 338 -25.40 17.95 -18.41
CA PRO A 338 -26.46 18.49 -19.27
C PRO A 338 -27.05 17.46 -20.26
N ASN A 339 -26.30 16.42 -20.65
CA ASN A 339 -26.74 15.40 -21.60
C ASN A 339 -26.25 14.00 -21.18
N GLU A 340 -26.44 13.68 -19.90
CA GLU A 340 -25.85 12.49 -19.27
C GLU A 340 -26.36 11.20 -19.91
N LEU A 341 -27.67 11.09 -20.13
CA LEU A 341 -28.28 9.87 -20.69
C LEU A 341 -27.68 9.49 -22.05
N THR A 342 -27.42 10.45 -22.94
CA THR A 342 -26.89 10.16 -24.27
C THR A 342 -25.42 9.74 -24.22
N LEU A 343 -24.61 10.43 -23.41
CA LEU A 343 -23.17 10.19 -23.31
C LEU A 343 -22.85 8.91 -22.52
N GLU A 344 -23.64 8.62 -21.48
CA GLU A 344 -23.43 7.48 -20.59
C GLU A 344 -24.11 6.20 -21.07
N ARG A 345 -25.07 6.28 -22.01
CA ARG A 345 -25.80 5.12 -22.57
C ARG A 345 -24.91 3.92 -22.92
N PRO A 346 -23.80 4.06 -23.68
CA PRO A 346 -22.96 2.90 -24.02
C PRO A 346 -22.34 2.24 -22.78
N TYR A 347 -21.94 3.03 -21.79
CA TYR A 347 -21.35 2.52 -20.54
C TYR A 347 -22.40 1.82 -19.67
N ILE A 348 -23.62 2.35 -19.61
CA ILE A 348 -24.76 1.70 -18.94
C ILE A 348 -25.06 0.35 -19.59
N VAL A 349 -25.08 0.27 -20.93
CA VAL A 349 -25.31 -0.99 -21.64
C VAL A 349 -24.22 -2.01 -21.35
N HIS A 350 -22.94 -1.61 -21.38
CA HIS A 350 -21.84 -2.50 -21.01
C HIS A 350 -21.95 -2.97 -19.55
N HIS A 351 -22.32 -2.08 -18.62
CA HIS A 351 -22.52 -2.43 -17.21
C HIS A 351 -23.64 -3.46 -17.03
N ILE A 352 -24.78 -3.27 -17.70
CA ILE A 352 -25.91 -4.23 -17.68
C ILE A 352 -25.44 -5.59 -18.22
N GLN A 353 -24.79 -5.62 -19.39
CA GLN A 353 -24.28 -6.85 -19.99
C GLN A 353 -23.27 -7.57 -19.09
N SER A 354 -22.34 -6.82 -18.48
CA SER A 354 -21.35 -7.36 -17.56
C SER A 354 -21.99 -7.96 -16.31
N THR A 355 -23.00 -7.28 -15.75
CA THR A 355 -23.74 -7.74 -14.57
C THR A 355 -24.54 -9.00 -14.90
N LEU A 356 -25.27 -8.99 -16.02
CA LEU A 356 -26.03 -10.16 -16.46
C LEU A 356 -25.12 -11.37 -16.73
N ALA A 357 -23.92 -11.17 -17.28
CA ALA A 357 -22.94 -12.23 -17.48
C ALA A 357 -22.37 -12.73 -16.15
N ALA A 358 -22.01 -11.83 -15.24
CA ALA A 358 -21.42 -12.18 -13.93
C ALA A 358 -22.36 -13.02 -13.06
N PHE A 359 -23.65 -12.68 -13.05
CA PHE A 359 -24.68 -13.44 -12.31
C PHE A 359 -25.30 -14.57 -13.12
N ASN A 360 -24.81 -14.83 -14.35
CA ASN A 360 -25.36 -15.83 -15.26
C ASN A 360 -26.87 -15.66 -15.51
N LEU A 361 -27.34 -14.41 -15.55
CA LEU A 361 -28.74 -14.04 -15.79
C LEU A 361 -29.05 -13.90 -17.28
N ALA A 362 -28.04 -13.65 -18.12
CA ALA A 362 -28.23 -13.50 -19.56
C ALA A 362 -28.89 -14.73 -20.23
N SER A 363 -28.61 -15.95 -19.74
CA SER A 363 -29.21 -17.19 -20.25
C SER A 363 -30.30 -17.79 -19.35
N ASN A 364 -30.32 -17.42 -18.06
CA ASN A 364 -31.17 -18.08 -17.06
C ASN A 364 -32.29 -17.18 -16.51
N ALA A 365 -32.41 -15.93 -16.98
CA ALA A 365 -33.50 -15.03 -16.64
C ALA A 365 -34.47 -14.88 -17.80
N ARG A 366 -35.75 -14.61 -17.48
CA ARG A 366 -36.77 -14.22 -18.46
C ARG A 366 -37.27 -12.83 -18.11
N GLU A 367 -37.27 -11.94 -19.08
CA GLU A 367 -37.96 -10.67 -18.97
C GLU A 367 -39.45 -10.90 -19.25
N GLU A 368 -40.29 -10.55 -18.28
CA GLU A 368 -41.74 -10.54 -18.46
C GLU A 368 -42.23 -9.09 -18.45
N PRO A 369 -42.93 -8.62 -19.48
CA PRO A 369 -43.50 -7.29 -19.49
C PRO A 369 -44.56 -7.18 -18.41
N PHE A 370 -44.26 -6.44 -17.35
CA PHE A 370 -45.23 -6.10 -16.33
C PHE A 370 -46.11 -4.95 -16.85
N ALA A 371 -47.30 -5.30 -17.35
CA ALA A 371 -48.34 -4.31 -17.63
C ALA A 371 -49.14 -4.09 -16.32
N PRO A 372 -49.00 -2.94 -15.63
CA PRO A 372 -49.80 -2.67 -14.44
C PRO A 372 -51.28 -2.69 -14.81
N ARG A 373 -51.99 -3.72 -14.37
CA ARG A 373 -53.45 -3.76 -14.43
C ARG A 373 -53.96 -3.20 -13.12
N ALA A 374 -54.73 -2.12 -13.18
CA ALA A 374 -55.51 -1.69 -12.03
C ALA A 374 -56.56 -2.77 -11.77
N THR A 375 -56.29 -3.68 -10.83
CA THR A 375 -57.31 -4.61 -10.35
C THR A 375 -58.30 -3.79 -9.55
N GLU A 376 -59.54 -3.64 -10.03
CA GLU A 376 -60.57 -2.83 -9.37
C GLU A 376 -60.92 -3.32 -7.96
N THR A 377 -60.60 -4.58 -7.63
CA THR A 377 -60.82 -5.15 -6.30
C THR A 377 -59.60 -5.95 -5.85
N LEU A 378 -58.72 -5.32 -5.08
CA LEU A 378 -57.63 -5.99 -4.36
C LEU A 378 -58.21 -6.64 -3.09
N ASP A 379 -58.41 -7.96 -3.12
CA ASP A 379 -58.88 -8.74 -1.97
C ASP A 379 -57.72 -8.99 -0.99
N LEU A 380 -57.47 -8.03 -0.10
CA LEU A 380 -56.40 -8.06 0.90
C LEU A 380 -56.51 -9.26 1.86
N ALA A 381 -57.70 -9.86 2.01
CA ALA A 381 -57.89 -11.05 2.85
C ALA A 381 -57.15 -12.29 2.30
N LYS A 382 -56.82 -12.30 1.00
CA LYS A 382 -56.04 -13.39 0.36
C LYS A 382 -54.53 -13.17 0.40
N LEU A 383 -54.07 -12.01 0.87
CA LEU A 383 -52.67 -11.62 0.91
C LEU A 383 -52.33 -11.08 2.32
N PRO A 384 -52.42 -11.93 3.37
CA PRO A 384 -52.24 -11.50 4.76
C PRO A 384 -50.89 -10.82 4.97
N ASP A 385 -49.82 -11.41 4.43
CA ASP A 385 -48.45 -10.87 4.52
C ASP A 385 -48.30 -9.47 3.91
N VAL A 386 -49.05 -9.18 2.84
CA VAL A 386 -49.07 -7.86 2.21
C VAL A 386 -49.97 -6.92 3.01
N SER A 387 -51.16 -7.36 3.43
CA SER A 387 -52.12 -6.53 4.16
C SER A 387 -51.59 -6.04 5.52
N GLU A 388 -50.83 -6.88 6.23
CA GLU A 388 -50.23 -6.53 7.52
C GLU A 388 -49.02 -5.59 7.39
N ASN A 389 -48.43 -5.51 6.20
CA ASN A 389 -47.24 -4.71 5.92
C ASN A 389 -47.45 -3.64 4.86
N ILE A 390 -48.70 -3.44 4.40
CA ILE A 390 -48.97 -2.50 3.32
C ILE A 390 -48.70 -1.09 3.82
N ARG A 391 -47.69 -0.46 3.25
CA ARG A 391 -47.36 0.93 3.57
C ARG A 391 -48.34 1.81 2.81
N LEU A 392 -49.15 2.57 3.56
CA LEU A 392 -50.10 3.52 2.99
C LEU A 392 -49.40 4.75 2.38
N TRP A 393 -48.19 5.04 2.84
CA TRP A 393 -47.37 6.17 2.39
C TRP A 393 -45.95 5.69 2.11
N ASP A 394 -45.38 6.16 1.00
CA ASP A 394 -43.95 6.05 0.75
C ASP A 394 -43.22 7.14 1.54
N TRP A 395 -42.22 6.72 2.32
CA TRP A 395 -41.48 7.58 3.24
C TRP A 395 -40.61 8.60 2.49
N GLU A 396 -40.10 8.27 1.31
CA GLU A 396 -39.18 9.14 0.57
C GLU A 396 -39.89 10.36 -0.05
N PRO A 397 -41.05 10.22 -0.74
CA PRO A 397 -41.88 11.34 -1.16
C PRO A 397 -42.46 12.12 0.03
N PHE A 398 -42.86 11.43 1.10
CA PHE A 398 -43.44 12.06 2.28
C PHE A 398 -42.44 12.98 3.00
N ARG A 399 -41.18 12.54 3.18
CA ARG A 399 -40.09 13.38 3.74
C ARG A 399 -39.94 14.69 2.97
N ASN A 400 -39.93 14.59 1.63
CA ASN A 400 -39.80 15.77 0.77
C ASN A 400 -41.01 16.70 0.93
N ASN A 401 -42.22 16.14 1.05
CA ASN A 401 -43.45 16.91 1.24
C ASN A 401 -43.51 17.62 2.60
N VAL A 402 -43.18 16.91 3.70
CA VAL A 402 -43.15 17.48 5.05
C VAL A 402 -42.11 18.58 5.17
N THR A 403 -40.92 18.38 4.59
CA THR A 403 -39.90 19.44 4.52
C THR A 403 -40.40 20.65 3.74
N GLN A 404 -41.14 20.48 2.64
CA GLN A 404 -41.69 21.63 1.91
C GLN A 404 -42.85 22.33 2.61
N ARG A 405 -43.72 21.58 3.31
CA ARG A 405 -44.96 22.13 3.89
C ARG A 405 -44.83 22.60 5.34
N GLN A 406 -44.02 21.91 6.14
CA GLN A 406 -43.89 22.17 7.57
C GLN A 406 -42.56 22.84 7.95
N ALA A 407 -41.61 22.99 7.03
CA ALA A 407 -40.43 23.79 7.31
C ALA A 407 -40.82 25.25 7.52
N LEU A 408 -40.72 25.70 8.77
CA LEU A 408 -40.95 27.10 9.13
C LEU A 408 -39.89 28.02 8.50
N ARG A 409 -38.71 27.49 8.12
CA ARG A 409 -37.58 28.22 7.57
C ARG A 409 -36.82 27.37 6.53
N PRO A 410 -36.17 27.97 5.52
CA PRO A 410 -35.47 27.23 4.46
C PRO A 410 -34.30 26.34 4.91
N TYR A 411 -33.76 26.57 6.12
CA TYR A 411 -32.68 25.78 6.71
C TYR A 411 -33.18 24.67 7.65
N TYR A 412 -34.50 24.57 7.88
CA TYR A 412 -35.09 23.45 8.59
C TYR A 412 -35.41 22.33 7.60
N ALA A 413 -34.68 21.23 7.73
CA ALA A 413 -34.96 19.98 7.03
C ALA A 413 -35.29 18.91 8.06
N PHE A 414 -36.26 18.06 7.74
CA PHE A 414 -36.53 16.86 8.53
C PHE A 414 -35.61 15.75 8.00
N PRO A 415 -34.61 15.30 8.79
CA PRO A 415 -33.57 14.40 8.29
C PRO A 415 -34.12 13.00 7.96
N GLU A 416 -35.03 12.50 8.78
CA GLU A 416 -35.61 11.17 8.65
C GLU A 416 -37.12 11.22 8.91
N VAL A 417 -37.82 10.24 8.34
CA VAL A 417 -39.24 9.98 8.59
C VAL A 417 -39.35 8.49 8.88
N ASP A 418 -39.86 8.16 10.07
CA ASP A 418 -40.22 6.80 10.42
C ASP A 418 -41.70 6.53 10.16
N THR A 419 -41.99 5.31 9.77
CA THR A 419 -43.36 4.79 9.67
C THR A 419 -43.62 3.83 10.81
N ASP A 420 -44.68 4.07 11.57
CA ASP A 420 -45.13 3.20 12.65
C ASP A 420 -46.56 2.69 12.39
N ARG A 421 -46.95 1.63 13.11
CA ARG A 421 -48.28 1.03 13.04
C ARG A 421 -49.18 1.64 14.11
N TYR A 422 -50.28 2.25 13.69
CA TYR A 422 -51.27 2.83 14.58
C TYR A 422 -52.57 2.04 14.52
N LEU A 423 -53.18 1.75 15.68
CA LEU A 423 -54.58 1.34 15.74
C LEU A 423 -55.45 2.56 15.43
N VAL A 424 -56.27 2.43 14.39
CA VAL A 424 -57.29 3.43 14.08
C VAL A 424 -58.43 3.26 15.10
N ASP A 425 -58.84 4.36 15.74
CA ASP A 425 -59.88 4.45 16.78
C ASP A 425 -59.59 3.83 18.16
N GLY A 426 -58.40 3.24 18.37
CA GLY A 426 -57.94 2.79 19.69
C GLY A 426 -58.36 1.37 20.06
#